data_AF-H0EGW5-F1
#
_entry.id   AF-H0EGW5-F1
#
_cell.length_a   1.000
_cell.length_b   1.000
_cell.length_c   1.000
_cell.angle_alpha   90.00
_cell.angle_beta   90.00
_cell.angle_gamma   90.00
#
_symmetry.space_group_name_H-M   'P 1'
#
loop_
_entity.id
_entity.type
_entity.pdbx_description
1 polymer ?
#
loop_
_entity_poly.entity_id
_entity_poly.type
_entity_poly.pdbx_seq_one_letter_code
_entity_poly.pdbx_strand_id
1 'polypeptide(L)'
;MGGDDNTKLSIEEVLYLATRGGAKVVNLEDKIGGFDVGKEWDAQLIGFGADISDEEGATDEINQMDESPVDMFGWETWDDRIAKWLKT
;
A
#
# COMPACT_ATOMS: atom_id res chain seq x y z
N MET A 1 -0.21 -12.05 -24.76
CA MET A 1 0.43 -13.05 -23.89
C MET A 1 -0.42 -13.17 -22.65
N GLY A 2 -1.10 -14.30 -22.43
CA GLY A 2 -1.79 -14.56 -21.16
C GLY A 2 -0.77 -15.14 -20.19
N GLY A 3 -0.54 -14.48 -19.05
CA GLY A 3 0.29 -15.04 -17.98
C GLY A 3 -0.42 -16.22 -17.32
N ASP A 4 0.33 -17.27 -16.99
CA ASP A 4 -0.15 -18.40 -16.20
C ASP A 4 -0.54 -17.90 -14.79
N ASP A 5 -1.69 -18.32 -14.27
CA ASP A 5 -2.14 -17.94 -12.93
C ASP A 5 -1.12 -18.35 -11.84
N ASN A 6 -0.32 -19.39 -12.08
CA ASN A 6 0.78 -19.79 -11.19
C ASN A 6 1.96 -18.81 -11.16
N THR A 7 1.96 -17.78 -12.01
CA THR A 7 3.03 -16.76 -12.07
C THR A 7 2.61 -15.44 -11.43
N LYS A 8 1.38 -15.34 -10.91
CA LYS A 8 0.92 -14.16 -10.18
C LYS A 8 1.61 -14.10 -8.82
N LEU A 9 2.10 -12.91 -8.49
CA LEU A 9 2.66 -12.63 -7.18
C LEU A 9 1.55 -12.24 -6.21
N SER A 10 1.68 -12.69 -4.96
CA SER A 10 0.85 -12.22 -3.86
C SER A 10 1.20 -10.78 -3.46
N ILE A 11 0.34 -10.13 -2.68
CA ILE A 11 0.58 -8.78 -2.17
C ILE A 11 1.87 -8.74 -1.33
N GLU A 12 2.07 -9.75 -0.49
CA GLU A 12 3.25 -9.88 0.37
C GLU A 12 4.53 -10.07 -0.44
N GLU A 13 4.48 -10.86 -1.52
CA GLU A 13 5.61 -11.05 -2.42
C GLU A 13 6.01 -9.74 -3.09
N VAL A 14 5.04 -8.98 -3.60
CA VAL A 14 5.30 -7.68 -4.23
C VAL A 14 5.86 -6.67 -3.22
N LEU A 15 5.27 -6.56 -2.02
CA LEU A 15 5.78 -5.68 -0.97
C LEU A 15 7.18 -6.07 -0.51
N TYR A 16 7.48 -7.37 -0.41
CA TYR A 16 8.82 -7.85 -0.11
C TYR A 16 9.80 -7.41 -1.19
N LEU A 17 9.49 -7.65 -2.46
CA LEU A 17 10.36 -7.28 -3.58
C LEU A 17 10.62 -5.77 -3.61
N ALA A 18 9.61 -4.95 -3.33
CA ALA A 18 9.72 -3.50 -3.29
C ALA A 18 10.51 -2.95 -2.09
N THR A 19 10.74 -3.76 -1.03
CA THR A 19 11.40 -3.32 0.21
C THR A 19 12.62 -4.17 0.55
N ARG A 20 12.46 -5.24 1.34
CA ARG A 20 13.55 -6.13 1.78
C ARG A 20 14.30 -6.77 0.62
N GLY A 21 13.57 -7.20 -0.41
CA GLY A 21 14.12 -7.79 -1.63
C GLY A 21 15.01 -6.80 -2.37
N GLY A 22 14.51 -5.58 -2.61
CA GLY A 22 15.28 -4.50 -3.23
C GLY A 22 16.52 -4.12 -2.43
N ALA A 23 16.39 -3.97 -1.10
CA ALA A 23 17.53 -3.67 -0.22
C ALA A 23 18.64 -4.72 -0.33
N LYS A 24 18.28 -6.01 -0.42
CA LYS A 24 19.24 -7.11 -0.63
C LYS A 24 19.95 -7.03 -1.98
N VAL A 25 19.23 -6.67 -3.05
CA VAL A 25 19.83 -6.53 -4.40
C VAL A 25 20.90 -5.44 -4.42
N VAL A 26 20.75 -4.39 -3.61
CA VAL A 26 21.70 -3.28 -3.53
C VAL A 26 22.65 -3.35 -2.33
N ASN A 27 22.72 -4.50 -1.63
CA ASN A 27 23.59 -4.75 -0.48
C ASN A 27 23.38 -3.76 0.69
N LEU A 28 22.12 -3.41 0.96
CA LEU A 28 21.67 -2.54 2.06
C LEU A 28 20.67 -3.23 2.99
N GLU A 29 20.57 -4.56 2.95
CA GLU A 29 19.61 -5.34 3.73
C GLU A 29 19.79 -5.22 5.25
N ASP A 30 21.00 -4.90 5.73
CA ASP A 30 21.27 -4.65 7.16
C ASP A 30 20.93 -3.22 7.58
N LYS A 31 20.59 -2.35 6.61
CA LYS A 31 20.42 -0.90 6.81
C LYS A 31 18.99 -0.42 6.61
N ILE A 32 18.30 -0.85 5.54
CA ILE A 32 16.95 -0.38 5.18
C ILE A 32 16.00 -1.53 4.81
N GLY A 33 14.76 -1.19 4.42
CA GLY A 33 13.78 -2.11 3.86
C GLY A 33 12.95 -2.88 4.89
N GLY A 34 13.09 -2.60 6.19
CA GLY A 34 12.26 -3.22 7.24
C GLY A 34 12.44 -2.53 8.60
N PHE A 35 11.59 -2.89 9.55
CA PHE A 35 11.52 -2.25 10.89
C PHE A 35 12.31 -3.00 11.98
N ASP A 36 13.42 -3.64 11.61
CA ASP A 36 14.25 -4.41 12.55
C ASP A 36 15.16 -3.47 13.36
N VAL A 37 15.47 -3.82 14.61
CA VAL A 37 16.39 -3.04 15.46
C VAL A 37 17.75 -2.93 14.79
N GLY A 38 18.28 -1.70 14.71
CA GLY A 38 19.56 -1.39 14.07
C GLY A 38 19.45 -0.89 12.63
N LYS A 39 18.28 -1.01 12.00
CA LYS A 39 18.00 -0.37 10.70
C LYS A 39 17.69 1.11 10.83
N GLU A 40 17.88 1.85 9.74
CA GLU A 40 17.43 3.22 9.62
C GLU A 40 15.90 3.29 9.55
N TRP A 41 15.34 4.37 10.10
CA TRP A 41 13.92 4.66 10.02
C TRP A 41 13.56 5.28 8.66
N ASP A 42 13.66 4.45 7.61
CA ASP A 42 13.22 4.77 6.25
C ASP A 42 11.82 4.20 6.04
N ALA A 43 10.80 5.06 6.16
CA ALA A 43 9.41 4.66 6.27
C ALA A 43 8.48 5.68 5.61
N GLN A 44 7.33 5.20 5.14
CA GLN A 44 6.24 6.02 4.65
C GLN A 44 4.97 5.71 5.46
N LEU A 45 4.31 6.75 5.96
CA LEU A 45 2.97 6.62 6.51
C LEU A 45 1.98 6.64 5.34
N ILE A 46 1.25 5.55 5.17
CA ILE A 46 0.21 5.44 4.15
C ILE A 46 -1.14 5.78 4.79
N GLY A 47 -1.69 6.93 4.40
CA GLY A 47 -3.05 7.32 4.74
C GLY A 47 -4.01 6.90 3.63
N PHE A 48 -5.10 6.25 4.01
CA PHE A 48 -6.23 6.08 3.10
C PHE A 48 -7.20 7.25 3.28
N GLY A 49 -7.71 7.78 2.17
CA GLY A 49 -8.76 8.79 2.20
C GLY A 49 -10.05 8.23 2.82
N ALA A 50 -10.99 9.14 3.11
CA ALA A 50 -12.31 8.74 3.57
C ALA A 50 -13.02 7.84 2.53
N ASP A 51 -13.91 6.99 3.01
CA ASP A 51 -14.73 6.17 2.14
C ASP A 51 -15.70 7.04 1.34
N ILE A 52 -15.65 6.89 0.02
CA ILE A 52 -16.63 7.45 -0.90
C ILE A 52 -17.94 6.71 -0.64
N SER A 53 -18.96 7.44 -0.18
CA SER A 53 -20.31 6.92 0.01
C SER A 53 -21.27 7.60 -0.96
N ASP A 54 -22.22 6.84 -1.49
CA ASP A 54 -23.27 7.34 -2.40
C ASP A 54 -24.42 8.07 -1.66
N GLU A 55 -24.31 8.26 -0.34
CA GLU A 55 -25.34 8.95 0.44
C GLU A 55 -25.24 10.47 0.22
N GLU A 56 -26.29 11.04 -0.41
CA GLU A 56 -26.47 12.50 -0.58
C GLU A 56 -26.43 13.19 0.80
N GLY A 57 -25.27 13.77 1.15
CA GLY A 57 -25.11 14.55 2.38
C GLY A 57 -23.87 14.22 3.21
N ALA A 58 -23.10 13.18 2.87
CA ALA A 58 -21.83 12.88 3.54
C ALA A 58 -20.68 13.82 3.11
N THR A 59 -20.92 15.13 3.10
CA THR A 59 -19.84 16.12 3.15
C THR A 59 -19.61 16.48 4.61
N ASP A 60 -19.11 15.52 5.38
CA ASP A 60 -18.60 15.86 6.71
C ASP A 60 -17.30 16.64 6.52
N GLU A 61 -17.24 17.78 7.18
CA GLU A 61 -16.26 18.87 7.08
C GLU A 61 -14.82 18.48 7.47
N ILE A 62 -14.50 17.18 7.48
CA ILE A 62 -13.20 16.57 7.77
C ILE A 62 -12.39 16.34 6.46
N ASN A 63 -13.02 16.46 5.29
CA ASN A 63 -12.47 16.11 3.97
C ASN A 63 -11.46 17.11 3.35
N GLN A 64 -10.78 17.94 4.15
CA GLN A 64 -9.75 18.87 3.64
C GLN A 64 -8.30 18.41 3.86
N MET A 65 -8.09 17.22 4.44
CA MET A 65 -6.76 16.66 4.59
C MET A 65 -6.71 15.28 3.93
N ASP A 66 -5.88 15.24 2.88
CA ASP A 66 -5.41 14.08 2.12
C ASP A 66 -6.33 13.60 0.99
N GLU A 67 -6.21 14.27 -0.16
CA GLU A 67 -6.48 13.66 -1.46
C GLU A 67 -5.63 12.38 -1.58
N SER A 68 -6.24 11.23 -1.31
CA SER A 68 -5.65 9.93 -1.60
C SER A 68 -5.67 9.72 -3.12
N PRO A 69 -4.57 9.26 -3.74
CA PRO A 69 -4.56 8.92 -5.17
C PRO A 69 -5.44 7.69 -5.49
N VAL A 70 -6.00 7.05 -4.46
CA VAL A 70 -6.82 5.84 -4.53
C VAL A 70 -8.20 6.14 -3.94
N ASP A 71 -9.23 5.83 -4.72
CA ASP A 71 -10.63 5.83 -4.27
C ASP A 71 -10.92 4.62 -3.37
N MET A 72 -11.41 4.92 -2.17
CA MET A 72 -11.83 3.95 -1.15
C MET A 72 -13.35 3.94 -1.08
N PHE A 73 -13.98 2.77 -1.05
CA PHE A 73 -15.43 2.70 -1.28
C PHE A 73 -16.25 2.16 -0.09
N GLY A 74 -15.65 1.97 1.08
CA GLY A 74 -16.39 1.53 2.27
C GLY A 74 -16.73 0.04 2.33
N TRP A 75 -17.12 -0.58 1.21
CA TRP A 75 -17.49 -2.00 1.14
C TRP A 75 -16.31 -2.97 1.03
N GLU A 76 -15.09 -2.46 0.96
CA GLU A 76 -13.88 -3.21 0.65
C GLU A 76 -13.27 -3.87 1.89
N THR A 77 -12.71 -5.07 1.71
CA THR A 77 -11.89 -5.67 2.76
C THR A 77 -10.57 -4.93 2.89
N TRP A 78 -9.89 -5.10 4.03
CA TRP A 78 -8.58 -4.49 4.23
C TRP A 78 -7.54 -4.92 3.18
N ASP A 79 -7.58 -6.17 2.76
CA ASP A 79 -6.66 -6.69 1.73
C ASP A 79 -6.96 -6.06 0.35
N ASP A 80 -8.24 -5.84 0.02
CA ASP A 80 -8.63 -5.14 -1.22
C ASP A 80 -8.15 -3.69 -1.20
N ARG A 81 -8.27 -3.02 -0.05
CA ARG A 81 -7.80 -1.65 0.19
C ARG A 81 -6.29 -1.53 -0.04
N ILE A 82 -5.51 -2.46 0.52
CA ILE A 82 -4.06 -2.53 0.30
C ILE A 82 -3.75 -2.84 -1.18
N ALA A 83 -4.45 -3.80 -1.78
CA ALA A 83 -4.22 -4.20 -3.17
C ALA A 83 -4.47 -3.06 -4.15
N LYS A 84 -5.50 -2.23 -3.89
CA LYS A 84 -5.78 -1.03 -4.68
C LYS A 84 -4.66 -0.01 -4.60
N TRP A 85 -4.20 0.30 -3.39
CA TRP A 85 -3.08 1.22 -3.19
C TRP A 85 -1.79 0.71 -3.83
N LEU A 86 -1.51 -0.59 -3.75
CA LEU A 86 -0.31 -1.16 -4.36
C LEU A 86 -0.29 -1.05 -5.89
N LYS A 87 -1.46 -0.92 -6.53
CA LYS A 87 -1.63 -0.99 -7.99
C LYS A 87 -1.71 0.40 -8.68
N THR A 88 -1.54 1.50 -7.95
CA THR A 88 -1.48 2.86 -8.53
C THR A 88 -0.16 3.15 -9.25
#